data_AF-A0A9R1UJU4-F1
#
_entry.id   AF-A0A9R1UJU4-F1
#
_cell.length_a   1.000
_cell.length_b   1.000
_cell.length_c   1.000
_cell.angle_alpha   90.00
_cell.angle_beta   90.00
_cell.angle_gamma   90.00
#
_symmetry.space_group_name_H-M   'P 1'
#
loop_
_entity.id
_entity.type
_entity.pdbx_description
1 polymer ?
#
loop_
_entity_poly.entity_id
_entity_poly.type
_entity_poly.pdbx_seq_one_letter_code
_entity_poly.pdbx_strand_id
1 'polypeptide(L)'
;MGRVRTKTVKKSSRVVIERYYGKMTLDFHTNKKILEEVAIIPSKRLRNKIAGFSTHLMKRIQKGPVRGISLKLQEEERERRMDFVPDESAIKTDLIEVDKETIDMLVALGMGDLPGVVKATVEPQAVPAALGFGRGGGGGGFARRY
;
A
#
# COMPACT_ATOMS: atom_id res chain seq x y z
N MET A 1 3.13 5.96 32.04
CA MET A 1 2.52 4.70 31.52
C MET A 1 1.56 5.02 30.37
N GLY A 2 1.75 4.41 29.19
CA GLY A 2 1.07 4.80 27.94
C GLY A 2 -0.34 4.22 27.72
N ARG A 3 -1.18 4.94 26.96
CA ARG A 3 -2.58 4.58 26.63
C ARG A 3 -2.68 3.72 25.36
N VAL A 4 -1.78 2.75 25.17
CA VAL A 4 -1.77 1.87 23.99
C VAL A 4 -2.85 0.78 24.14
N ARG A 5 -3.62 0.54 23.08
CA ARG A 5 -4.72 -0.44 23.07
C ARG A 5 -4.18 -1.83 22.67
N THR A 6 -4.69 -2.88 23.30
CA THR A 6 -4.29 -4.28 23.05
C THR A 6 -4.81 -4.81 21.71
N LYS A 7 -4.21 -5.91 21.23
CA LYS A 7 -4.62 -6.58 19.97
C LYS A 7 -6.08 -7.00 19.95
N THR A 8 -6.63 -7.42 21.09
CA THR A 8 -8.04 -7.82 21.23
C THR A 8 -8.98 -6.65 20.92
N VAL A 9 -8.76 -5.49 21.54
CA VAL A 9 -9.54 -4.27 21.27
C VAL A 9 -9.43 -3.86 19.81
N LYS A 10 -8.22 -3.85 19.24
CA LYS A 10 -8.00 -3.45 17.85
C LYS A 10 -8.64 -4.42 16.85
N LYS A 11 -8.55 -5.73 17.08
CA LYS A 11 -9.13 -6.76 16.21
C LYS A 11 -10.66 -6.72 16.26
N SER A 12 -11.25 -6.72 17.45
CA SER A 12 -12.71 -6.67 17.61
C SER A 12 -13.32 -5.40 17.01
N SER A 13 -12.66 -4.25 17.18
CA SER A 13 -13.17 -2.99 16.62
C SER A 13 -13.21 -3.00 15.09
N ARG A 14 -12.19 -3.56 14.43
CA ARG A 14 -12.18 -3.66 12.95
C ARG A 14 -13.32 -4.54 12.45
N VAL A 15 -13.50 -5.71 13.07
CA VAL A 15 -14.58 -6.66 12.69
C VAL A 15 -15.97 -6.03 12.85
N VAL A 16 -16.20 -5.27 13.92
CA VAL A 16 -17.49 -4.57 14.11
C VAL A 16 -17.70 -3.51 13.03
N ILE A 17 -16.65 -2.76 12.67
CA ILE A 17 -16.73 -1.73 11.64
C ILE A 17 -16.99 -2.32 10.25
N GLU A 18 -16.30 -3.40 9.88
CA GLU A 18 -16.49 -4.07 8.59
C GLU A 18 -17.93 -4.56 8.40
N ARG A 19 -18.53 -5.11 9.46
CA ARG A 19 -19.88 -5.71 9.39
C ARG A 19 -21.01 -4.71 9.59
N TYR A 20 -20.82 -3.70 10.43
CA TYR A 20 -21.88 -2.81 10.90
C TYR A 20 -21.61 -1.33 10.63
N TYR A 21 -20.82 -1.01 9.58
CA TYR A 21 -20.45 0.36 9.23
C TYR A 21 -21.65 1.32 9.24
N GLY A 22 -22.77 0.95 8.62
CA GLY A 22 -23.96 1.80 8.51
C GLY A 22 -24.66 2.13 9.85
N LYS A 23 -24.39 1.37 10.92
CA LYS A 23 -24.93 1.65 12.26
C LYS A 23 -23.96 2.47 13.12
N MET A 24 -22.67 2.46 12.80
CA MET A 24 -21.64 3.09 13.61
C MET A 24 -21.57 4.60 13.35
N THR A 25 -21.28 5.38 14.40
CA THR A 25 -21.21 6.84 14.34
C THR A 25 -19.85 7.38 14.78
N LEU A 26 -19.68 8.70 14.80
CA LEU A 26 -18.49 9.36 15.35
C LEU A 26 -18.54 9.54 16.88
N ASP A 27 -19.70 9.35 17.49
CA ASP A 27 -19.93 9.56 18.91
C ASP A 27 -19.64 8.30 19.74
N PHE A 28 -19.15 8.50 20.97
CA PHE A 28 -18.78 7.41 21.86
C PHE A 28 -19.99 6.76 22.52
N HIS A 29 -20.98 7.54 22.95
CA HIS A 29 -22.09 7.03 23.75
C HIS A 29 -23.04 6.18 22.91
N THR A 30 -23.31 6.61 21.68
CA THR A 30 -24.07 5.86 20.68
C THR A 30 -23.38 4.55 20.32
N ASN A 31 -22.10 4.58 19.92
CA ASN A 31 -21.33 3.37 19.59
C ASN A 31 -21.22 2.39 20.77
N LYS A 32 -21.18 2.90 22.01
CA LYS A 32 -21.18 2.06 23.21
C LYS A 32 -22.49 1.27 23.34
N LYS A 33 -23.64 1.90 23.07
CA LYS A 33 -24.96 1.23 23.09
C LYS A 33 -25.09 0.23 21.94
N ILE A 34 -24.66 0.60 20.74
CA ILE A 34 -24.67 -0.30 19.57
C ILE A 34 -23.84 -1.57 19.86
N LEU A 35 -22.68 -1.42 20.50
CA LEU A 35 -21.84 -2.57 20.89
C LEU A 35 -22.46 -3.46 21.96
N GLU A 36 -23.44 -2.98 22.73
CA GLU A 36 -24.20 -3.81 23.69
C GLU A 36 -25.20 -4.71 22.97
N GLU A 37 -25.78 -4.21 21.88
CA GLU A 37 -26.76 -4.96 21.07
C GLU A 37 -26.08 -5.93 20.09
N VAL A 38 -24.97 -5.50 19.49
CA VAL A 38 -24.33 -6.22 18.38
C VAL A 38 -23.40 -7.34 18.87
N ALA A 39 -22.80 -7.20 20.05
CA ALA A 39 -21.74 -8.11 20.50
C ALA A 39 -21.85 -8.47 21.98
N ILE A 40 -21.65 -9.75 22.28
CA ILE A 40 -21.55 -10.24 23.66
C ILE A 40 -20.14 -9.91 24.18
N ILE A 41 -20.04 -8.82 24.93
CA ILE A 41 -18.77 -8.36 25.54
C ILE A 41 -18.83 -8.58 27.05
N PRO A 42 -17.93 -9.39 27.63
CA PRO A 42 -18.05 -9.86 29.02
C PRO A 42 -17.81 -8.78 30.08
N SER A 43 -17.11 -7.68 29.73
CA SER A 43 -16.83 -6.62 30.70
C SER A 43 -17.08 -5.22 30.15
N LYS A 44 -17.62 -4.37 31.02
CA LYS A 44 -17.82 -2.92 30.79
C LYS A 44 -16.54 -2.22 30.35
N ARG A 45 -15.40 -2.57 30.95
CA ARG A 45 -14.11 -1.97 30.61
C ARG A 45 -13.64 -2.34 29.19
N LEU A 46 -13.84 -3.58 28.75
CA LEU A 46 -13.52 -3.98 27.37
C LEU A 46 -14.44 -3.31 26.37
N ARG A 47 -15.75 -3.27 26.65
CA ARG A 47 -16.76 -2.57 25.84
C ARG A 47 -16.37 -1.12 25.61
N ASN A 48 -16.04 -0.39 26.66
CA ASN A 48 -15.65 1.01 26.56
C ASN A 48 -14.35 1.21 25.75
N LYS A 49 -13.38 0.29 25.86
CA LYS A 49 -12.16 0.36 25.05
C LYS A 49 -12.43 0.10 23.56
N ILE A 50 -13.32 -0.84 23.25
CA ILE A 50 -13.73 -1.16 21.87
C ILE A 50 -14.52 0.01 21.28
N ALA A 51 -15.52 0.54 22.01
CA ALA A 51 -16.28 1.71 21.58
C ALA A 51 -15.36 2.91 21.30
N GLY A 52 -14.43 3.21 22.20
CA GLY A 52 -13.50 4.32 22.06
C GLY A 52 -12.44 4.12 20.96
N PHE A 53 -12.08 2.88 20.63
CA PHE A 53 -11.19 2.63 19.49
C PHE A 53 -11.96 2.63 18.16
N SER A 54 -13.22 2.21 18.18
CA SER A 54 -14.10 2.22 17.01
C SER A 54 -14.42 3.65 16.57
N THR A 55 -14.73 4.56 17.51
CA THR A 55 -14.89 6.00 17.19
C THR A 55 -13.62 6.60 16.60
N HIS A 56 -12.45 6.21 17.12
CA HIS A 56 -11.17 6.67 16.59
C HIS A 56 -10.93 6.19 15.16
N LEU A 57 -11.33 4.95 14.83
CA LEU A 57 -11.26 4.43 13.46
C LEU A 57 -12.26 5.12 12.54
N MET A 58 -13.50 5.38 12.98
CA MET A 58 -14.50 6.10 12.19
C MET A 58 -14.02 7.50 11.80
N LYS A 59 -13.43 8.25 12.73
CA LYS A 59 -12.81 9.56 12.44
C LYS A 59 -11.65 9.49 11.45
N ARG A 60 -10.95 8.35 11.37
CA ARG A 60 -9.88 8.14 10.39
C ARG A 60 -10.43 7.76 9.01
N ILE A 61 -11.47 6.93 8.97
CA ILE A 61 -12.16 6.53 7.74
C ILE A 61 -12.72 7.76 7.03
N GLN A 62 -13.29 8.72 7.77
CA GLN A 62 -13.77 9.98 7.19
C GLN A 62 -12.67 10.80 6.50
N LYS A 63 -11.42 10.70 6.96
CA LYS A 63 -10.29 11.43 6.37
C LYS A 63 -9.66 10.68 5.19
N GLY A 64 -9.88 9.38 5.08
CA GLY A 64 -9.28 8.55 4.03
C GLY A 64 -9.28 7.06 4.36
N PRO A 65 -8.80 6.24 3.43
CA PRO A 65 -8.81 4.78 3.58
C PRO A 65 -7.92 4.34 4.74
N VAL A 66 -8.44 3.44 5.57
CA VAL A 66 -7.73 2.89 6.74
C VAL A 66 -7.30 1.46 6.44
N ARG A 67 -6.00 1.20 6.55
CA ARG A 67 -5.43 -0.13 6.29
C ARG A 67 -6.03 -1.20 7.22
N GLY A 68 -6.45 -2.32 6.61
CA GLY A 68 -6.93 -3.51 7.32
C GLY A 68 -8.38 -3.39 7.79
N ILE A 69 -9.18 -2.58 7.13
CA ILE A 69 -10.64 -2.56 7.23
C ILE A 69 -11.14 -2.63 5.79
N SER A 70 -11.88 -3.66 5.43
CA SER A 70 -12.60 -3.72 4.16
C SER A 70 -13.99 -3.12 4.34
N LEU A 71 -14.24 -2.01 3.65
CA LEU A 71 -15.58 -1.47 3.49
C LEU A 71 -16.04 -1.82 2.09
N LYS A 72 -17.18 -2.49 1.96
CA LYS A 72 -17.76 -2.84 0.65
C LYS A 72 -17.87 -1.62 -0.28
N LEU A 73 -18.21 -0.47 0.30
CA LEU A 73 -18.26 0.81 -0.41
C LEU A 73 -16.91 1.21 -1.01
N GLN A 74 -15.80 0.96 -0.31
CA GLN A 74 -14.45 1.24 -0.81
C GLN A 74 -14.02 0.23 -1.89
N GLU A 75 -14.49 -1.01 -1.80
CA GLU A 75 -14.22 -2.04 -2.80
C GLU A 75 -14.92 -1.68 -4.12
N GLU A 76 -16.18 -1.27 -4.07
CA GLU A 76 -16.93 -0.82 -5.27
C GLU A 76 -16.34 0.42 -5.92
N GLU A 77 -15.95 1.44 -5.14
CA GLU A 77 -15.26 2.63 -5.68
C GLU A 77 -13.90 2.27 -6.27
N ARG A 78 -13.19 1.34 -5.64
CA ARG A 78 -11.89 0.87 -6.13
C ARG A 78 -12.04 0.10 -7.43
N GLU A 79 -13.03 -0.78 -7.55
CA GLU A 79 -13.34 -1.49 -8.80
C GLU A 79 -13.63 -0.50 -9.93
N ARG A 80 -14.51 0.48 -9.71
CA ARG A 80 -14.80 1.52 -10.73
C ARG A 80 -13.57 2.31 -11.18
N ARG A 81 -12.63 2.57 -10.27
CA ARG A 81 -11.37 3.25 -10.61
C ARG A 81 -10.40 2.33 -11.36
N MET A 82 -10.38 1.04 -11.07
CA MET A 82 -9.54 0.05 -11.77
C MET A 82 -10.10 -0.29 -13.15
N ASP A 83 -11.42 -0.33 -13.30
CA ASP A 83 -12.13 -0.58 -14.55
C ASP A 83 -12.14 0.64 -15.48
N PHE A 84 -11.61 1.77 -15.02
CA PHE A 84 -11.46 2.96 -15.84
C PHE A 84 -10.41 2.72 -16.93
N VAL A 85 -10.90 2.44 -18.13
CA VAL A 85 -10.09 2.41 -19.35
C VAL A 85 -10.12 3.80 -19.97
N PRO A 86 -8.96 4.48 -20.12
CA PRO A 86 -8.92 5.76 -20.82
C PRO A 86 -9.23 5.57 -22.31
N ASP A 87 -9.81 6.60 -22.93
CA ASP A 87 -10.15 6.57 -24.36
C ASP A 87 -8.91 6.37 -25.25
N GLU A 88 -7.76 6.92 -24.82
CA GLU A 88 -6.47 6.72 -25.47
C GLU A 88 -5.58 5.82 -24.61
N SER A 89 -5.09 4.73 -25.22
CA SER A 89 -4.17 3.81 -24.57
C SER A 89 -2.80 4.44 -24.42
N ALA A 90 -2.19 4.37 -23.23
CA ALA A 90 -0.82 4.84 -22.99
C ALA A 90 0.24 4.13 -23.87
N ILE A 91 -0.08 2.95 -24.42
CA ILE A 91 0.79 2.20 -25.34
C ILE A 91 0.76 2.78 -26.76
N LYS A 92 -0.28 3.56 -27.11
CA LYS A 92 -0.39 4.20 -28.42
C LYS A 92 0.52 5.43 -28.45
N THR A 93 1.82 5.20 -28.56
CA THR A 93 2.83 6.21 -28.78
C THR A 93 3.23 6.22 -30.24
N ASP A 94 3.34 7.40 -30.85
CA ASP A 94 3.71 7.54 -32.27
C ASP A 94 5.16 7.14 -32.57
N LEU A 95 6.02 7.14 -31.53
CA LEU A 95 7.45 6.86 -31.64
C LEU A 95 7.89 5.93 -30.51
N ILE A 96 8.46 4.79 -30.87
CA ILE A 96 8.96 3.73 -29.97
C ILE A 96 10.47 3.69 -30.12
N GLU A 97 11.19 4.16 -29.10
CA GLU A 97 12.64 4.11 -29.08
C GLU A 97 13.15 2.74 -28.62
N VAL A 98 14.00 2.12 -29.41
CA VAL A 98 14.46 0.73 -29.22
C VAL A 98 15.98 0.64 -29.32
N ASP A 99 16.59 -0.23 -28.53
CA ASP A 99 18.02 -0.52 -28.56
C ASP A 99 18.43 -1.28 -29.83
N LYS A 100 19.73 -1.34 -30.10
CA LYS A 100 20.25 -2.00 -31.32
C LYS A 100 19.95 -3.50 -31.35
N GLU A 101 20.17 -4.21 -30.23
CA GLU A 101 19.96 -5.66 -30.15
C GLU A 101 18.49 -6.06 -30.34
N THR A 102 17.57 -5.21 -29.88
CA THR A 102 16.14 -5.42 -30.01
C THR A 102 15.65 -5.14 -31.43
N ILE A 103 16.27 -4.23 -32.18
CA ILE A 103 16.03 -4.08 -33.64
C ILE A 103 16.48 -5.34 -34.38
N ASP A 104 17.67 -5.86 -34.08
CA ASP A 104 18.19 -7.08 -34.72
C ASP A 104 17.28 -8.29 -34.44
N MET A 105 16.75 -8.38 -33.22
CA MET A 105 15.73 -9.36 -32.84
C MET A 105 14.43 -9.19 -33.66
N LEU A 106 13.93 -7.96 -33.84
CA LEU A 106 12.73 -7.69 -34.62
C LEU A 106 12.91 -8.09 -36.09
N VAL A 107 14.09 -7.86 -36.67
CA VAL A 107 14.44 -8.30 -38.03
C VAL A 107 14.46 -9.82 -38.13
N ALA A 108 15.03 -10.52 -37.14
CA ALA A 108 15.07 -11.99 -37.12
C ALA A 108 13.68 -12.63 -36.98
N LEU A 109 12.75 -11.95 -36.30
CA LEU A 109 11.35 -12.36 -36.18
C LEU A 109 10.48 -11.97 -37.38
N GLY A 110 11.04 -11.28 -38.39
CA GLY A 110 10.32 -10.82 -39.58
C GLY A 110 9.43 -9.59 -39.35
N MET A 111 9.66 -8.83 -38.27
CA MET A 111 8.91 -7.63 -37.87
C MET A 111 9.74 -6.34 -38.01
N GLY A 112 10.65 -6.29 -38.99
CA GLY A 112 11.58 -5.17 -39.17
C GLY A 112 10.94 -3.84 -39.63
N ASP A 113 9.79 -3.90 -40.30
CA ASP A 113 9.12 -2.74 -40.91
C ASP A 113 7.99 -2.16 -40.03
N LEU A 114 8.10 -2.30 -38.71
CA LEU A 114 7.08 -1.77 -37.80
C LEU A 114 7.08 -0.23 -37.80
N PRO A 115 5.94 0.42 -38.06
CA PRO A 115 5.85 1.87 -38.08
C PRO A 115 6.09 2.45 -36.69
N GLY A 116 6.89 3.51 -36.61
CA GLY A 116 7.18 4.23 -35.36
C GLY A 116 8.35 3.69 -34.55
N VAL A 117 9.01 2.59 -34.95
CA VAL A 117 10.20 2.08 -34.25
C VAL A 117 11.46 2.85 -34.69
N VAL A 118 12.11 3.53 -33.76
CA VAL A 118 13.33 4.32 -34.00
C VAL A 118 14.44 3.85 -33.07
N LYS A 119 15.69 3.85 -33.54
CA LYS A 119 16.84 3.51 -32.71
C LYS A 119 17.10 4.62 -31.68
N ALA A 120 17.15 4.27 -30.40
CA ALA A 120 17.48 5.21 -29.34
C ALA A 120 18.93 5.74 -29.50
N THR A 121 19.12 7.06 -29.55
CA THR A 121 20.44 7.72 -29.60
C THR A 121 20.90 8.06 -28.19
N VAL A 122 21.02 7.06 -27.31
CA VAL A 122 21.59 7.29 -25.98
C VAL A 122 23.10 7.10 -26.09
N GLU A 123 23.86 8.20 -26.01
CA GLU A 123 25.29 8.09 -25.70
C GLU A 123 25.42 7.39 -24.34
N PRO A 124 26.28 6.36 -24.21
CA PRO A 124 26.43 5.66 -22.95
C PRO A 124 27.01 6.62 -21.92
N GLN A 125 26.16 7.14 -21.01
CA GLN A 125 26.66 7.78 -19.81
C GLN A 125 27.43 6.74 -19.02
N ALA A 126 28.75 6.92 -18.96
CA ALA A 126 29.64 6.11 -18.16
C ALA A 126 29.15 6.13 -16.70
N VAL A 127 28.68 4.97 -16.22
CA VAL A 127 28.47 4.74 -14.80
C VAL A 127 29.79 5.05 -14.08
N PRO A 128 29.85 6.03 -13.16
CA PRO A 128 31.05 6.27 -12.39
C PRO A 128 31.34 5.00 -11.59
N ALA A 129 32.55 4.46 -11.78
CA ALA A 129 33.00 3.25 -11.10
C ALA A 129 32.77 3.41 -9.59
N ALA A 130 31.96 2.52 -9.03
CA ALA A 130 31.81 2.41 -7.59
C ALA A 130 33.21 2.21 -6.98
N LEU A 131 33.65 3.18 -6.17
CA LEU A 131 34.88 3.11 -5.39
C LEU A 131 34.91 1.77 -4.65
N GLY A 132 35.92 0.96 -5.00
CA GLY A 132 36.05 -0.41 -4.52
C GLY A 132 36.04 -0.49 -3.00
N PHE A 133 35.12 -1.28 -2.46
CA PHE A 133 35.26 -1.83 -1.12
C PHE A 133 36.40 -2.85 -1.15
N GLY A 134 37.62 -2.35 -0.96
CA GLY A 134 38.83 -3.14 -0.77
C GLY A 134 38.71 -3.98 0.50
N ARG A 135 38.60 -5.29 0.31
CA ARG A 135 38.86 -6.29 1.34
C ARG A 135 40.34 -6.65 1.26
N GLY A 136 41.15 -6.19 2.22
CA GLY A 136 42.53 -6.67 2.36
C GLY A 136 43.45 -5.89 3.30
N GLY A 137 43.46 -6.31 4.58
CA GLY A 137 44.70 -6.42 5.37
C GLY A 137 45.16 -5.23 6.22
N GLY A 138 45.29 -5.45 7.53
CA GLY A 138 46.28 -4.74 8.36
C GLY A 138 45.83 -4.25 9.73
N GLY A 139 46.03 -5.09 10.76
CA GLY A 139 46.50 -4.75 12.12
C GLY A 139 45.99 -3.52 12.87
N GLY A 140 45.38 -3.74 14.04
CA GLY A 140 45.23 -2.70 15.06
C GLY A 140 44.26 -3.12 16.17
N GLY A 141 44.79 -3.78 17.20
CA GLY A 141 43.99 -4.33 18.29
C GLY A 141 43.27 -3.27 19.12
N PHE A 142 42.05 -3.58 19.56
CA PHE A 142 41.43 -2.92 20.70
C PHE A 142 40.76 -3.96 21.61
N ALA A 143 41.18 -3.89 22.87
CA ALA A 143 40.89 -4.80 23.95
C ALA A 143 39.39 -4.91 24.25
N ARG A 144 38.94 -6.14 24.50
CA ARG A 144 37.71 -6.39 25.24
C ARG A 144 37.98 -6.08 26.72
N ARG A 145 37.19 -5.20 27.30
CA ARG A 145 36.87 -5.27 28.73
C ARG A 145 35.40 -5.63 28.89
N TYR A 146 35.18 -6.49 29.86
CA TYR A 146 33.92 -7.03 30.37
C TYR A 146 32.84 -5.97 30.54
#